data_AF-A0A4P1R672-F1
#
_entry.id   AF-A0A4P1R672-F1
#
_cell.length_a   1.000
_cell.length_b   1.000
_cell.length_c   1.000
_cell.angle_alpha   90.00
_cell.angle_beta   90.00
_cell.angle_gamma   90.00
#
_symmetry.space_group_name_H-M   'P 1'
#
loop_
_entity.id
_entity.type
_entity.pdbx_description
1 polymer ?
#
loop_
_entity_poly.entity_id
_entity_poly.type
_entity_poly.pdbx_seq_one_letter_code
_entity_poly.pdbx_strand_id
1 'polypeptide(L)'
;MKFDNSFSFACIVCSVRGTIERYKKASATSTNAESVSEANTQFYQQESSKLKRQIRDIQNLNRHILGESLSSLSLKELKNLESRLEKGLSRVRSRKHETLFADVEFMQKREVELQNHNNYLRAKIAEYERAQQQEPNMMQQGNVCETIASQQYDRNFFPVNLLDPNHQYSRQDHTALQLVSCYLSDEVVWIAEIR
;
A
#
# COMPACT_ATOMS: atom_id res chain seq x y z
N MET A 1 -18.28 70.76 60.06
CA MET A 1 -17.85 70.20 58.76
C MET A 1 -18.46 68.82 58.59
N LYS A 2 -19.62 68.74 57.92
CA LYS A 2 -20.29 67.48 57.51
C LYS A 2 -20.88 67.65 56.10
N PHE A 3 -20.05 68.18 55.21
CA PHE A 3 -20.12 67.87 53.79
C PHE A 3 -18.94 66.89 53.64
N ASP A 4 -19.10 65.64 53.21
CA ASP A 4 -18.84 65.29 51.81
C ASP A 4 -19.19 63.82 51.47
N ASN A 5 -19.88 63.06 52.34
CA ASN A 5 -20.12 61.63 52.05
C ASN A 5 -21.24 61.38 51.04
N SER A 6 -22.35 62.12 51.08
CA SER A 6 -23.43 61.93 50.09
C SER A 6 -23.05 62.42 48.69
N PHE A 7 -22.26 63.48 48.58
CA PHE A 7 -21.81 64.00 47.30
C PHE A 7 -20.74 63.10 46.67
N SER A 8 -19.83 62.55 47.50
CA SER A 8 -18.85 61.52 47.07
C SER A 8 -19.55 60.25 46.60
N PHE A 9 -20.55 59.75 47.35
CA PHE A 9 -21.31 58.56 46.96
C PHE A 9 -22.10 58.79 45.65
N ALA A 10 -22.76 59.93 45.49
CA ALA A 10 -23.46 60.28 44.25
C ALA A 10 -22.50 60.40 43.06
N CYS A 11 -21.31 60.97 43.25
CA CYS A 11 -20.28 61.09 42.22
C CYS A 11 -19.75 59.71 41.78
N ILE A 12 -19.52 58.81 42.76
CA ILE A 12 -19.10 57.42 42.49
C ILE A 12 -20.19 56.68 41.71
N VAL A 13 -21.45 56.78 42.14
CA VAL A 13 -22.58 56.12 41.45
C VAL A 13 -22.75 56.63 40.02
N CYS A 14 -22.64 57.95 39.79
CA CYS A 14 -22.69 58.53 38.46
C CYS A 14 -21.50 58.09 37.57
N SER A 15 -20.29 58.00 38.15
CA SER A 15 -19.08 57.56 37.45
C SER A 15 -19.13 56.08 37.06
N VAL A 16 -19.60 55.22 37.98
CA VAL A 16 -19.81 53.79 37.73
C VAL A 16 -20.87 53.59 36.65
N ARG A 17 -22.00 54.30 36.74
CA ARG A 17 -23.05 54.25 35.70
C ARG A 17 -22.52 54.69 34.33
N GLY A 18 -21.79 55.80 34.27
CA GLY A 18 -21.17 56.27 33.02
C GLY A 18 -20.11 55.31 32.47
N THR A 19 -19.39 54.59 33.34
CA THR A 19 -18.43 53.57 32.92
C THR A 19 -19.12 52.31 32.41
N ILE A 20 -20.23 51.89 33.04
CA ILE A 20 -21.07 50.79 32.56
C ILE A 20 -21.69 51.11 31.20
N GLU A 21 -22.21 52.33 31.02
CA GLU A 21 -22.78 52.76 29.73
C GLU A 21 -21.73 52.81 28.62
N ARG A 22 -20.53 53.35 28.92
CA ARG A 22 -19.41 53.33 27.97
C ARG A 22 -18.96 51.92 27.62
N TYR A 23 -18.93 51.00 28.60
CA TYR A 23 -18.60 49.60 28.35
C TYR A 23 -19.64 48.91 27.47
N LYS A 24 -20.94 49.06 27.78
CA LYS A 24 -22.04 48.54 26.96
C LYS A 24 -22.02 49.08 25.54
N LYS A 25 -21.69 50.35 25.37
CA LYS A 25 -21.56 50.98 24.04
C LYS A 25 -20.34 50.43 23.30
N ALA A 26 -19.20 50.29 23.98
CA ALA A 26 -17.98 49.71 23.40
C ALA A 26 -18.17 48.24 22.98
N SER A 27 -18.87 47.44 23.78
CA SER A 27 -19.19 46.04 23.47
C SER A 27 -20.22 45.91 22.35
N ALA A 28 -21.20 46.83 22.27
CA ALA A 28 -22.12 46.86 21.14
C ALA A 28 -21.44 47.29 19.83
N THR A 29 -20.43 48.16 19.90
CA THR A 29 -19.64 48.59 18.73
C THR A 29 -18.57 47.59 18.30
N SER A 30 -18.24 46.57 19.11
CA SER A 30 -17.37 45.46 18.69
C SER A 30 -18.08 44.44 17.80
N THR A 31 -19.16 44.86 17.11
CA THR A 31 -19.86 44.11 16.05
C THR A 31 -18.87 43.54 15.03
N ASN A 32 -17.73 44.21 14.82
CA ASN A 32 -16.68 43.73 13.91
C ASN A 32 -16.01 42.42 14.36
N ALA A 33 -15.89 42.14 15.66
CA ALA A 33 -15.31 40.88 16.13
C ALA A 33 -16.31 39.72 16.03
N GLU A 34 -17.59 40.00 16.33
CA GLU A 34 -18.68 39.04 16.21
C GLU A 34 -19.00 38.75 14.73
N SER A 35 -18.94 39.75 13.85
CA SER A 35 -19.11 39.57 12.41
C SER A 35 -17.94 38.84 11.75
N VAL A 36 -16.70 39.04 12.22
CA VAL A 36 -15.53 38.26 11.77
C VAL A 36 -15.64 36.81 12.24
N SER A 37 -16.10 36.57 13.47
CA SER A 37 -16.36 35.22 13.99
C SER A 37 -17.49 34.51 13.24
N GLU A 38 -18.57 35.22 12.93
CA GLU A 38 -19.70 34.72 12.16
C GLU A 38 -19.29 34.43 10.71
N ALA A 39 -18.54 35.34 10.07
CA ALA A 39 -18.00 35.13 8.72
C ALA A 39 -17.06 33.91 8.66
N ASN A 40 -16.19 33.73 9.67
CA ASN A 40 -15.35 32.54 9.78
C ASN A 40 -16.18 31.26 9.97
N THR A 41 -17.22 31.31 10.80
CA THR A 41 -18.12 30.18 11.01
C THR A 41 -18.84 29.78 9.73
N GLN A 42 -19.37 30.76 8.98
CA GLN A 42 -19.99 30.53 7.67
C GLN A 42 -19.00 29.99 6.64
N PHE A 43 -17.76 30.50 6.62
CA PHE A 43 -16.70 29.99 5.75
C PHE A 43 -16.41 28.50 6.01
N TYR A 44 -16.21 28.11 7.28
CA TYR A 44 -15.96 26.71 7.62
C TYR A 44 -17.16 25.81 7.36
N GLN A 45 -18.38 26.30 7.53
CA GLN A 45 -19.59 25.57 7.14
C GLN A 45 -19.68 25.33 5.64
N GLN A 46 -19.31 26.32 4.82
CA GLN A 46 -19.26 26.18 3.36
C GLN A 46 -18.18 25.18 2.93
N GLU A 47 -16.96 25.28 3.48
CA GLU A 47 -15.88 24.33 3.16
C GLU A 47 -16.23 22.91 3.63
N SER A 48 -16.85 22.75 4.81
CA SER A 48 -17.37 21.44 5.26
C SER A 48 -18.41 20.88 4.28
N SER A 49 -19.33 21.72 3.80
CA SER A 49 -20.37 21.32 2.85
C SER A 49 -19.79 20.91 1.50
N LYS A 50 -18.76 21.62 1.03
CA LYS A 50 -18.01 21.31 -0.18
C LYS A 50 -17.26 19.98 -0.06
N LEU A 51 -16.53 19.76 1.04
CA LEU A 51 -15.84 18.50 1.31
C LEU A 51 -16.83 17.32 1.37
N LYS A 52 -17.97 17.49 2.05
CA LYS A 52 -19.04 16.47 2.10
C LYS A 52 -19.58 16.15 0.70
N ARG A 53 -19.70 17.14 -0.19
CA ARG A 53 -20.10 16.91 -1.58
C ARG A 53 -19.04 16.10 -2.32
N GLN A 54 -17.77 16.51 -2.25
CA GLN A 54 -16.65 15.79 -2.88
C GLN A 54 -16.57 14.33 -2.41
N ILE A 55 -16.78 14.06 -1.12
CA ILE A 55 -16.83 12.69 -0.58
C ILE A 55 -17.94 11.88 -1.26
N ARG A 56 -19.15 12.44 -1.36
CA ARG A 56 -20.27 11.75 -2.02
C ARG A 56 -19.98 11.51 -3.50
N ASP A 57 -19.39 12.49 -4.19
CA ASP A 57 -19.07 12.37 -5.61
C ASP A 57 -18.05 11.23 -5.84
N ILE A 58 -17.02 11.13 -4.99
CA ILE A 58 -16.03 10.04 -5.03
C ILE A 58 -16.69 8.70 -4.71
N GLN A 59 -17.56 8.63 -3.69
CA GLN A 59 -18.27 7.40 -3.35
C GLN A 59 -19.17 6.94 -4.50
N ASN A 60 -19.86 7.86 -5.16
CA ASN A 60 -20.68 7.54 -6.33
C ASN A 60 -19.81 7.04 -7.49
N LEU A 61 -18.66 7.68 -7.74
CA LEU A 61 -17.73 7.25 -8.76
C LEU A 61 -17.20 5.83 -8.48
N ASN A 62 -16.85 5.51 -7.22
CA ASN A 62 -16.42 4.17 -6.83
C ASN A 62 -17.52 3.14 -7.10
N ARG A 63 -18.77 3.43 -6.73
CA ARG A 63 -19.91 2.55 -7.05
C ARG A 63 -20.03 2.30 -8.55
N HIS A 64 -19.95 3.35 -9.36
CA HIS A 64 -20.01 3.20 -10.82
C HIS A 64 -18.86 2.34 -11.36
N ILE A 65 -17.62 2.56 -10.90
CA ILE A 65 -16.44 1.75 -11.28
C ILE A 65 -16.62 0.27 -10.90
N LEU A 66 -17.29 0.00 -9.78
CA LEU A 66 -17.65 -1.35 -9.33
C LEU A 66 -18.87 -1.95 -10.07
N GLY A 67 -19.46 -1.21 -11.01
CA GLY A 67 -20.63 -1.65 -11.77
C GLY A 67 -21.97 -1.48 -11.04
N GLU A 68 -22.00 -0.72 -9.95
CA GLU A 68 -23.20 -0.43 -9.17
C GLU A 68 -23.84 0.90 -9.61
N SER A 69 -25.15 1.08 -9.33
CA SER A 69 -25.90 2.32 -9.59
C SER A 69 -25.81 2.84 -11.05
N LEU A 70 -25.57 1.97 -12.04
CA LEU A 70 -25.37 2.40 -13.43
C LEU A 70 -26.62 3.00 -14.08
N SER A 71 -27.81 2.67 -13.56
CA SER A 71 -29.10 3.16 -14.09
C SER A 71 -29.27 4.68 -13.99
N SER A 72 -28.50 5.37 -13.14
CA SER A 72 -28.53 6.84 -13.05
C SER A 72 -27.62 7.53 -14.08
N LEU A 73 -26.81 6.78 -14.84
CA LEU A 73 -25.90 7.33 -15.84
C LEU A 73 -26.57 7.42 -17.21
N SER A 74 -26.29 8.51 -17.92
CA SER A 74 -26.63 8.62 -19.34
C SER A 74 -25.74 7.70 -20.19
N LEU A 75 -26.18 7.38 -21.42
CA LEU A 75 -25.38 6.58 -22.35
C LEU A 75 -23.98 7.16 -22.61
N LYS A 76 -23.86 8.49 -22.64
CA LYS A 76 -22.58 9.18 -22.83
C LYS A 76 -21.64 8.94 -21.65
N GLU A 77 -22.17 9.04 -20.41
CA GLU A 77 -21.40 8.81 -19.20
C GLU A 77 -21.00 7.34 -19.05
N LEU A 78 -21.89 6.42 -19.43
CA LEU A 78 -21.60 4.99 -19.41
C LEU A 78 -20.47 4.61 -20.38
N LYS A 79 -20.48 5.15 -21.62
CA LYS A 79 -19.37 4.96 -22.57
C LYS A 79 -18.06 5.53 -22.06
N ASN A 80 -18.10 6.67 -21.38
CA ASN A 80 -16.91 7.26 -20.77
C ASN A 80 -16.37 6.38 -19.63
N LEU A 81 -17.26 5.84 -18.79
CA LEU A 81 -16.89 4.90 -17.73
C LEU A 81 -16.25 3.63 -18.28
N GLU A 82 -16.85 3.03 -19.32
CA GLU A 82 -16.34 1.86 -20.02
C GLU A 82 -14.92 2.10 -20.57
N SER A 83 -14.71 3.21 -21.29
CA SER A 83 -13.39 3.55 -21.82
C SER A 83 -12.32 3.75 -20.73
N ARG A 84 -12.70 4.34 -19.58
CA ARG A 84 -11.80 4.47 -18.42
C ARG A 84 -11.44 3.11 -17.84
N LEU A 85 -12.43 2.23 -17.67
CA LEU A 85 -12.23 0.87 -17.16
C LEU A 85 -11.35 0.04 -18.10
N GLU A 86 -11.57 0.13 -19.41
CA GLU A 86 -10.78 -0.57 -20.42
C GLU A 86 -9.30 -0.14 -20.38
N LYS A 87 -9.04 1.17 -20.32
CA LYS A 87 -7.68 1.71 -20.17
C LYS A 87 -7.03 1.27 -18.86
N GLY A 88 -7.76 1.33 -17.74
CA GLY A 88 -7.28 0.88 -16.44
C GLY A 88 -6.92 -0.61 -16.44
N LEU A 89 -7.80 -1.44 -17.01
CA LEU A 89 -7.60 -2.88 -17.14
C LEU A 89 -6.40 -3.22 -18.05
N SER A 90 -6.24 -2.49 -19.15
CA SER A 90 -5.07 -2.63 -20.02
C SER A 90 -3.77 -2.37 -19.26
N ARG A 91 -3.72 -1.28 -18.47
CA ARG A 91 -2.53 -0.97 -17.64
C ARG A 91 -2.23 -2.05 -16.61
N VAL A 92 -3.26 -2.56 -15.92
CA VAL A 92 -3.10 -3.67 -14.96
C VAL A 92 -2.55 -4.91 -15.63
N ARG A 93 -3.07 -5.28 -16.81
CA ARG A 93 -2.60 -6.44 -17.57
C ARG A 93 -1.15 -6.27 -18.00
N SER A 94 -0.78 -5.11 -18.55
CA SER A 94 0.59 -4.81 -18.96
C SER A 94 1.56 -4.91 -17.78
N ARG A 95 1.22 -4.29 -16.64
CA ARG A 95 2.05 -4.34 -15.44
C ARG A 95 2.22 -5.76 -14.91
N LYS A 96 1.11 -6.51 -14.81
CA LYS A 96 1.17 -7.92 -14.39
C LYS A 96 2.04 -8.75 -15.32
N HIS A 97 1.95 -8.50 -16.62
CA HIS A 97 2.78 -9.17 -17.62
C HIS A 97 4.25 -8.84 -17.41
N GLU A 98 4.62 -7.57 -17.30
CA GLU A 98 6.00 -7.14 -17.03
C GLU A 98 6.59 -7.80 -15.77
N THR A 99 5.84 -7.80 -14.66
CA THR A 99 6.29 -8.45 -13.42
C THR A 99 6.46 -9.96 -13.58
N LEU A 100 5.48 -10.65 -14.19
CA LEU A 100 5.58 -12.09 -14.42
C LEU A 100 6.77 -12.45 -15.33
N PHE A 101 7.05 -11.63 -16.35
CA PHE A 101 8.21 -11.84 -17.20
C PHE A 101 9.52 -11.70 -16.43
N ALA A 102 9.64 -10.67 -15.58
CA ALA A 102 10.79 -10.50 -14.72
C ALA A 102 10.99 -11.69 -13.75
N ASP A 103 9.90 -12.21 -13.18
CA ASP A 103 9.94 -13.37 -12.29
C ASP A 103 10.40 -14.63 -13.03
N VAL A 104 9.89 -14.87 -14.25
CA VAL A 104 10.32 -16.00 -15.09
C VAL A 104 11.80 -15.92 -15.43
N GLU A 105 12.29 -14.76 -15.87
CA GLU A 105 13.71 -14.56 -16.16
C GLU A 105 14.58 -14.79 -14.93
N PHE A 106 14.16 -14.28 -13.77
CA PHE A 106 14.88 -14.48 -12.52
C PHE A 106 14.94 -15.97 -12.13
N MET A 107 13.82 -16.69 -12.22
CA MET A 107 13.77 -18.13 -11.94
C MET A 107 14.65 -18.93 -12.90
N GLN A 108 14.64 -18.60 -14.20
CA GLN A 108 15.49 -19.26 -15.19
C GLN A 108 16.98 -19.05 -14.91
N LYS A 109 17.38 -17.81 -14.58
CA LYS A 109 18.77 -17.54 -14.19
C LYS A 109 19.16 -18.32 -12.94
N ARG A 110 18.27 -18.38 -11.95
CA ARG A 110 18.49 -19.12 -10.71
C ARG A 110 18.64 -20.63 -10.94
N GLU A 111 17.83 -21.18 -11.85
CA GLU A 111 17.92 -22.58 -12.27
C GLU A 111 19.32 -22.87 -12.85
N VAL A 112 19.81 -22.02 -13.76
CA VAL A 112 21.13 -22.18 -14.38
C VAL A 112 22.26 -22.11 -13.34
N GLU A 113 22.20 -21.16 -12.41
CA GLU A 113 23.19 -21.04 -11.33
C GLU A 113 23.24 -22.30 -10.45
N LEU A 114 22.08 -22.82 -10.06
CA LEU A 114 21.99 -24.04 -9.25
C LEU A 114 22.49 -25.26 -10.03
N GLN A 115 22.16 -25.35 -11.32
CA GLN A 115 22.65 -26.41 -12.19
C GLN A 115 24.18 -26.39 -12.30
N ASN A 116 24.77 -25.20 -12.43
CA ASN A 116 26.23 -25.03 -12.46
C ASN A 116 26.88 -25.46 -11.14
N HIS A 117 26.32 -25.06 -10.00
CA HIS A 117 26.81 -25.52 -8.69
C HIS A 117 26.70 -27.04 -8.53
N ASN A 118 25.59 -27.64 -8.96
CA ASN A 118 25.38 -29.08 -8.87
C ASN A 118 26.40 -29.84 -9.74
N ASN A 119 26.64 -29.37 -10.97
CA ASN A 119 27.65 -29.93 -11.86
C ASN A 119 29.07 -29.82 -11.28
N TYR A 120 29.41 -28.68 -10.68
CA TYR A 120 30.69 -28.49 -10.00
C TYR A 120 30.88 -29.49 -8.85
N LEU A 121 29.87 -29.67 -8.01
CA LEU A 121 29.92 -30.63 -6.90
C LEU A 121 30.05 -32.07 -7.40
N ARG A 122 29.30 -32.46 -8.43
CA ARG A 122 29.43 -33.78 -9.07
C ARG A 122 30.84 -34.03 -9.59
N ALA A 123 31.45 -33.03 -10.25
CA ALA A 123 32.83 -33.13 -10.72
C ALA A 123 33.82 -33.29 -9.55
N LYS A 124 33.62 -32.58 -8.44
CA LYS A 124 34.45 -32.70 -7.24
C LYS A 124 34.32 -34.05 -6.55
N ILE A 125 33.12 -34.62 -6.50
CA ILE A 125 32.90 -35.98 -5.98
C ILE A 125 33.64 -37.00 -6.84
N ALA A 126 33.49 -36.94 -8.16
CA ALA A 126 34.17 -37.85 -9.08
C ALA A 126 35.70 -37.73 -9.03
N GLU A 127 36.24 -36.53 -8.76
CA GLU A 127 37.66 -36.31 -8.51
C GLU A 127 38.13 -37.02 -7.23
N TYR A 128 37.39 -36.86 -6.13
CA TYR A 128 37.69 -37.49 -4.85
C TYR A 128 37.61 -39.03 -4.91
N GLU A 129 36.60 -39.57 -5.58
CA GLU A 129 36.45 -41.02 -5.77
C GLU A 129 37.61 -41.63 -6.58
N ARG A 130 38.09 -40.92 -7.62
CA ARG A 130 39.27 -41.37 -8.39
C ARG A 130 40.56 -41.33 -7.56
N ALA A 131 40.72 -40.32 -6.70
CA ALA A 131 41.87 -40.23 -5.81
C ALA A 131 41.87 -41.36 -4.75
N GLN A 132 40.72 -41.67 -4.17
CA GLN A 132 40.53 -42.79 -3.24
C GLN A 132 40.86 -44.17 -3.86
N GLN A 133 40.55 -44.36 -5.15
CA GLN A 133 40.87 -45.62 -5.86
C GLN A 133 42.36 -45.78 -6.19
N GLN A 134 43.16 -44.71 -6.13
CA GLN A 134 44.61 -44.75 -6.41
C GLN A 134 45.47 -44.98 -5.15
N GLU A 135 44.89 -44.90 -3.94
CA GLU A 135 45.54 -45.38 -2.72
C GLU A 135 45.46 -46.93 -2.68
N PRO A 136 46.57 -47.66 -2.49
CA PRO A 136 46.56 -49.12 -2.46
C PRO A 136 45.73 -49.60 -1.27
N ASN A 137 44.56 -50.15 -1.59
CA ASN A 137 43.54 -50.58 -0.64
C ASN A 137 44.07 -51.68 0.31
N MET A 138 44.03 -51.42 1.61
CA MET A 138 44.08 -52.45 2.67
C MET A 138 42.82 -52.32 3.55
N MET A 139 41.62 -52.39 2.97
CA MET A 139 40.54 -53.30 3.38
C MET A 139 39.22 -52.96 2.67
N GLN A 140 38.65 -54.00 2.05
CA GLN A 140 37.38 -53.99 1.33
C GLN A 140 36.21 -54.22 2.30
N GLN A 141 35.19 -53.35 2.30
CA GLN A 141 33.83 -53.78 2.63
C GLN A 141 32.73 -52.83 2.14
N GLY A 142 31.85 -53.35 1.27
CA GLY A 142 30.43 -53.01 1.23
C GLY A 142 29.98 -51.78 0.45
N ASN A 143 30.09 -51.79 -0.89
CA ASN A 143 29.36 -50.86 -1.74
C ASN A 143 28.02 -51.47 -2.21
N VAL A 144 26.92 -50.77 -1.93
CA VAL A 144 25.80 -50.67 -2.88
C VAL A 144 25.46 -49.19 -2.98
N CYS A 145 26.22 -48.46 -3.81
CA CYS A 145 25.80 -47.13 -4.26
C CYS A 145 25.00 -47.34 -5.53
N GLU A 146 23.69 -47.26 -5.41
CA GLU A 146 22.75 -47.48 -6.51
C GLU A 146 23.00 -46.41 -7.58
N THR A 147 23.44 -46.87 -8.74
CA THR A 147 23.66 -46.05 -9.92
C THR A 147 22.31 -45.54 -10.41
N ILE A 148 21.90 -44.34 -9.98
CA ILE A 148 20.87 -43.61 -10.71
C ILE A 148 21.54 -43.10 -11.98
N ALA A 149 21.36 -43.89 -13.02
CA ALA A 149 21.86 -43.64 -14.35
C ALA A 149 21.60 -42.19 -14.79
N SER A 150 22.62 -41.61 -15.40
CA SER A 150 22.56 -40.39 -16.18
C SER A 150 21.39 -40.47 -17.17
N GLN A 151 20.24 -39.91 -16.81
CA GLN A 151 19.19 -39.59 -17.76
C GLN A 151 19.30 -38.10 -18.05
N GLN A 152 19.62 -37.80 -19.31
CA GLN A 152 19.48 -36.48 -19.90
C GLN A 152 18.04 -36.02 -19.65
N TYR A 153 17.86 -35.10 -18.73
CA TYR A 153 16.57 -34.45 -18.51
C TYR A 153 16.33 -33.54 -19.71
N ASP A 154 15.52 -34.05 -20.65
CA ASP A 154 14.97 -33.27 -21.74
C ASP A 154 13.98 -32.25 -21.16
N ARG A 155 14.22 -30.98 -21.49
CA ARG A 155 13.75 -29.77 -20.80
C ARG A 155 12.29 -29.38 -21.10
N ASN A 156 11.41 -30.33 -21.46
CA ASN A 156 10.07 -30.00 -21.96
C ASN A 156 8.89 -30.79 -21.36
N PHE A 157 9.05 -31.55 -20.27
CA PHE A 157 7.93 -32.23 -19.63
C PHE A 157 8.05 -32.25 -18.10
N PHE A 158 7.11 -31.64 -17.39
CA PHE A 158 6.98 -31.79 -15.94
C PHE A 158 6.04 -32.98 -15.63
N PRO A 159 6.51 -34.09 -15.04
CA PRO A 159 5.63 -35.07 -14.45
C PRO A 159 5.22 -34.58 -13.04
N VAL A 160 3.94 -34.29 -12.86
CA VAL A 160 3.30 -33.74 -11.63
C VAL A 160 3.15 -34.79 -10.51
N ASN A 161 3.97 -35.86 -10.50
CA ASN A 161 3.85 -36.93 -9.51
C ASN A 161 5.19 -37.24 -8.86
N LEU A 162 5.67 -36.37 -7.96
CA LEU A 162 6.57 -36.75 -6.87
C LEU A 162 6.64 -35.70 -5.76
N LEU A 163 5.49 -35.29 -5.20
CA LEU A 163 5.48 -34.55 -3.94
C LEU A 163 5.44 -35.57 -2.79
N ASP A 164 6.62 -35.91 -2.26
CA ASP A 164 6.75 -36.49 -0.92
C ASP A 164 6.62 -35.35 0.10
N PRO A 165 5.74 -35.41 1.14
CA PRO A 165 5.33 -34.23 1.90
C PRO A 165 6.35 -33.67 2.90
N ASN A 166 7.57 -34.18 2.97
CA ASN A 166 8.35 -34.03 4.19
C ASN A 166 9.82 -33.64 3.99
N HIS A 167 10.08 -32.46 3.43
CA HIS A 167 11.34 -31.76 3.67
C HIS A 167 11.06 -30.29 4.00
N GLN A 168 11.09 -30.00 5.30
CA GLN A 168 11.20 -28.65 5.85
C GLN A 168 12.54 -28.03 5.41
N TYR A 169 12.56 -27.36 4.27
CA TYR A 169 13.60 -26.37 3.98
C TYR A 169 13.22 -25.04 4.64
N SER A 170 13.57 -24.93 5.91
CA SER A 170 13.77 -23.63 6.55
C SER A 170 14.87 -22.90 5.79
N ARG A 171 14.51 -21.86 5.01
CA ARG A 171 15.27 -20.61 4.79
C ARG A 171 14.91 -19.94 3.45
N GLN A 172 13.89 -19.07 3.45
CA GLN A 172 13.86 -17.76 2.73
C GLN A 172 12.53 -16.99 2.94
N ASP A 173 12.09 -16.75 4.17
CA ASP A 173 10.90 -15.91 4.42
C ASP A 173 11.13 -14.40 4.23
N HIS A 174 12.37 -13.97 3.97
CA HIS A 174 12.67 -12.55 3.77
C HIS A 174 12.21 -12.00 2.41
N THR A 175 12.17 -12.80 1.35
CA THR A 175 11.75 -12.36 0.01
C THR A 175 10.22 -12.33 -0.14
N ALA A 176 9.50 -13.26 0.47
CA ALA A 176 8.04 -13.26 0.47
C ALA A 176 7.46 -12.01 1.15
N LEU A 177 8.03 -11.58 2.28
CA LEU A 177 7.62 -10.35 2.97
C LEU A 177 7.94 -9.09 2.16
N GLN A 178 9.05 -9.08 1.42
CA GLN A 178 9.40 -7.97 0.54
C GLN A 178 8.46 -7.88 -0.68
N LEU A 179 8.03 -9.03 -1.20
CA LEU A 179 7.03 -9.12 -2.28
C LEU A 179 5.64 -8.66 -1.81
N VAL A 180 5.17 -9.10 -0.63
CA VAL A 180 3.89 -8.63 -0.06
C VAL A 180 3.92 -7.10 0.18
N SER A 181 5.07 -6.55 0.57
CA SER A 181 5.26 -5.10 0.68
C SER A 181 5.16 -4.38 -0.68
N CYS A 182 5.57 -5.01 -1.78
CA CYS A 182 5.38 -4.48 -3.13
C CYS A 182 3.91 -4.58 -3.57
N TYR A 183 3.23 -5.70 -3.31
CA TYR A 183 1.80 -5.87 -3.62
C TYR A 183 0.91 -4.84 -2.92
N LEU A 184 1.18 -4.56 -1.64
CA LEU A 184 0.46 -3.55 -0.86
C LEU A 184 0.80 -2.12 -1.30
N SER A 185 2.04 -1.84 -1.69
CA SER A 185 2.41 -0.52 -2.24
C SER A 185 1.71 -0.28 -3.58
N ASP A 186 1.53 -1.32 -4.38
CA ASP A 186 0.95 -1.24 -5.72
C ASP A 186 -0.57 -1.14 -5.73
N GLU A 187 -1.27 -1.73 -4.75
CA GLU A 187 -2.69 -1.48 -4.51
C GLU A 187 -2.95 -0.02 -4.11
N VAL A 188 -2.08 0.58 -3.30
CA VAL A 188 -2.19 1.99 -2.90
C VAL A 188 -1.91 2.92 -4.08
N VAL A 189 -0.96 2.56 -4.96
CA VAL A 189 -0.72 3.25 -6.25
C VAL A 189 -1.92 3.09 -7.19
N TRP A 190 -2.56 1.92 -7.23
CA TRP A 190 -3.79 1.70 -8.03
C TRP A 190 -4.96 2.58 -7.56
N ILE A 191 -5.11 2.76 -6.25
CA ILE A 191 -6.11 3.67 -5.66
C ILE A 191 -5.78 5.14 -5.96
N ALA A 192 -4.50 5.52 -6.03
CA ALA A 192 -4.07 6.89 -6.33
C ALA A 192 -4.19 7.26 -7.81
N GLU A 193 -3.97 6.31 -8.74
CA GLU A 193 -3.91 6.56 -10.19
C GLU A 193 -5.29 6.55 -10.88
N ILE A 194 -6.33 6.02 -10.21
CA ILE A 194 -7.72 5.99 -10.70
C ILE A 194 -8.51 7.28 -10.34
N ARG A 195 -8.02 8.05 -9.36
CA ARG A 195 -8.63 9.29 -8.87
C ARG A 195 -8.17 10.51 -9.67
#